data_AF-E0UED0-F1
#
_entry.id   AF-E0UED0-F1
#
_cell.length_a   1.000
_cell.length_b   1.000
_cell.length_c   1.000
_cell.angle_alpha   90.00
_cell.angle_beta   90.00
_cell.angle_gamma   90.00
#
_symmetry.space_group_name_H-M   'P 1'
#
loop_
_entity.id
_entity.type
_entity.pdbx_description
1 polymer ?
#
loop_
_entity_poly.entity_id
_entity_poly.type
_entity_poly.pdbx_seq_one_letter_code
_entity_poly.pdbx_strand_id
1 'polypeptide(L)'
;MLYLAEVKRQNRGFIGGLRTELKLLACQHNDQTWSAIPTDDVISWEDSSLQVGEGTLLLVNLSNNRQIQGTPELAGGEVVRQLQKMSRRMEKIKEEQEYIEQWKQSLTYQAEQLTKREQELDGRVEQIEQMEAEFEYLERQRHELEEAKEQLKQEQESLENQKSQFGLPSHLKPDQAAQIEALINRLASYSDNTTSPQQQLNLTLETIQQQQNQFAYYWQQLEQKHAQVEACQQKIQQQRENIDRQKQELASAKASLEEAKIQWQVQQNLISNKQELLRRINLDLQNIGSLQQTLIRLANGREDAVTDNKVNLQALENLPLGELEEIVNKLRADLDKIVRFVNEQEEELTLQCESVNELQAKLQAASEFERLGIEEELKDEQERKKMLDKTLVGQRKTLWERQEILLQHLRVLRRRQGILEPEQQVTQINLTPLLNQLEEQQNNTEQERQEVELEIENLQKNIQQLKDMINQQITDQQNRERDIEQQQEQWQQATVELTQLRSELKLYQEIIEPFKDNLSRISQNLEEFSGWFNP
;
A
#
# COMPACT_ATOMS: atom_id res chain seq x y z
N MET A 1 -30.59 1.03 -68.82
CA MET A 1 -29.77 0.20 -67.91
C MET A 1 -28.65 -0.44 -68.71
N LEU A 2 -27.47 -0.62 -68.10
CA LEU A 2 -26.29 -1.16 -68.78
C LEU A 2 -26.28 -2.70 -68.67
N TYR A 3 -26.01 -3.37 -69.79
CA TYR A 3 -26.00 -4.82 -69.90
C TYR A 3 -24.69 -5.29 -70.52
N LEU A 4 -24.21 -6.44 -70.05
CA LEU A 4 -23.15 -7.21 -70.70
C LEU A 4 -23.81 -8.25 -71.60
N ALA A 5 -23.45 -8.26 -72.88
CA ALA A 5 -24.04 -9.15 -73.88
C ALA A 5 -22.98 -9.86 -74.71
N GLU A 6 -23.28 -11.08 -75.15
CA GLU A 6 -22.44 -11.90 -76.04
C GLU A 6 -23.04 -11.93 -77.45
N VAL A 7 -22.21 -11.70 -78.47
CA VAL A 7 -22.62 -11.86 -79.87
C VAL A 7 -22.80 -13.34 -80.20
N LYS A 8 -24.00 -13.77 -80.58
CA LYS A 8 -24.28 -15.16 -80.97
C LYS A 8 -24.19 -15.40 -82.46
N ARG A 9 -24.88 -14.61 -83.29
CA ARG A 9 -24.86 -14.78 -84.75
C ARG A 9 -25.00 -13.43 -85.46
N GLN A 10 -24.26 -13.26 -86.56
CA GLN A 10 -24.44 -12.15 -87.50
C GLN A 10 -24.99 -12.70 -88.82
N ASN A 11 -26.27 -12.43 -89.09
CA ASN A 11 -26.95 -12.88 -90.31
C ASN A 11 -27.11 -11.71 -91.29
N ARG A 12 -27.00 -12.00 -92.59
CA ARG A 12 -27.26 -11.02 -93.65
C ARG A 12 -28.78 -10.83 -93.79
N GLY A 13 -29.29 -9.65 -93.47
CA GLY A 13 -30.71 -9.33 -93.51
C GLY A 13 -31.26 -9.23 -94.93
N PHE A 14 -32.58 -9.45 -95.07
CA PHE A 14 -33.30 -9.49 -96.36
C PHE A 14 -33.25 -8.16 -97.16
N ILE A 15 -32.81 -7.05 -96.56
CA ILE A 15 -32.67 -5.72 -97.17
C ILE A 15 -31.24 -5.16 -96.95
N GLY A 16 -30.22 -6.00 -97.06
CA GLY A 16 -28.82 -5.55 -97.15
C GLY A 16 -28.13 -5.08 -95.85
N GLY A 17 -28.83 -5.02 -94.71
CA GLY A 17 -28.25 -4.76 -93.38
C GLY A 17 -27.73 -6.03 -92.67
N LEU A 18 -26.72 -5.89 -91.81
CA LEU A 18 -26.26 -6.95 -90.91
C LEU A 18 -27.16 -6.99 -89.66
N ARG A 19 -27.78 -8.13 -89.36
CA ARG A 19 -28.53 -8.35 -88.12
C ARG A 19 -27.68 -9.16 -87.15
N THR A 20 -27.37 -8.57 -86.00
CA THR A 20 -26.60 -9.20 -84.93
C THR A 20 -27.53 -9.64 -83.80
N GLU A 21 -27.47 -10.92 -83.42
CA GLU A 21 -28.16 -11.46 -82.24
C GLU A 21 -27.23 -11.37 -81.03
N LEU A 22 -27.69 -10.68 -79.98
CA LEU A 22 -26.97 -10.46 -78.73
C LEU A 22 -27.69 -11.18 -77.59
N LYS A 23 -27.00 -12.11 -76.93
CA LYS A 23 -27.47 -12.77 -75.71
C LYS A 23 -27.07 -11.94 -74.50
N LEU A 24 -28.04 -11.52 -73.68
CA LEU A 24 -27.76 -10.79 -72.44
C LEU A 24 -27.23 -11.74 -71.38
N LEU A 25 -26.11 -11.38 -70.75
CA LEU A 25 -25.42 -12.20 -69.74
C LEU A 25 -25.55 -11.63 -68.33
N ALA A 26 -25.41 -10.32 -68.18
CA ALA A 26 -25.50 -9.65 -66.88
C ALA A 26 -26.04 -8.23 -67.01
N CYS A 27 -26.69 -7.73 -65.96
CA CYS A 27 -27.14 -6.33 -65.87
C CYS A 27 -26.47 -5.60 -64.71
N GLN A 28 -26.17 -4.33 -64.93
CA GLN A 28 -25.66 -3.45 -63.89
C GLN A 28 -26.82 -2.75 -63.17
N HIS A 29 -26.82 -2.85 -61.85
CA HIS A 29 -27.72 -2.14 -60.96
C HIS A 29 -27.23 -0.70 -60.69
N ASN A 30 -28.12 0.13 -60.11
CA ASN A 30 -27.83 1.53 -59.82
C ASN A 30 -26.69 1.72 -58.79
N ASP A 31 -26.41 0.70 -57.98
CA ASP A 31 -25.30 0.65 -57.02
C ASP A 31 -23.98 0.14 -57.65
N GLN A 32 -23.92 0.06 -58.98
CA GLN A 32 -22.80 -0.43 -59.77
C GLN A 32 -22.50 -1.94 -59.61
N THR A 33 -23.36 -2.69 -58.92
CA THR A 33 -23.24 -4.15 -58.83
C THR A 33 -23.75 -4.83 -60.09
N TRP A 34 -23.20 -6.00 -60.42
CA TRP A 34 -23.59 -6.79 -61.58
C TRP A 34 -24.30 -8.06 -61.13
N SER A 35 -25.46 -8.34 -61.71
CA SER A 35 -26.18 -9.59 -61.51
C SER A 35 -26.29 -10.36 -62.82
N ALA A 36 -26.13 -11.68 -62.75
CA ALA A 36 -26.30 -12.55 -63.90
C ALA A 36 -27.78 -12.61 -64.29
N ILE A 37 -28.05 -12.62 -65.60
CA ILE A 37 -29.41 -12.77 -66.12
C ILE A 37 -29.64 -14.26 -66.34
N PRO A 38 -30.59 -14.88 -65.62
CA PRO A 38 -30.79 -16.33 -65.64
C PRO A 38 -31.52 -16.83 -66.91
N THR A 39 -32.17 -15.94 -67.66
CA THR A 39 -32.92 -16.28 -68.88
C THR A 39 -32.08 -16.09 -70.14
N ASP A 40 -32.31 -16.91 -71.15
CA ASP A 40 -31.66 -16.82 -72.47
C ASP A 40 -32.26 -15.67 -73.30
N ASP A 41 -32.18 -14.46 -72.74
CA ASP A 41 -32.75 -13.25 -73.31
C ASP A 41 -31.87 -12.77 -74.48
N VAL A 42 -32.34 -13.03 -75.70
CA VAL A 42 -31.68 -12.60 -76.93
C VAL A 42 -32.37 -11.37 -77.51
N ILE A 43 -31.60 -10.34 -77.80
CA ILE A 43 -32.04 -9.12 -78.48
C ILE A 43 -31.38 -9.02 -79.86
N SER A 44 -32.08 -8.45 -80.83
CA SER A 44 -31.54 -8.21 -82.17
C SER A 44 -31.12 -6.75 -82.33
N TRP A 45 -29.95 -6.54 -82.94
CA TRP A 45 -29.41 -5.24 -83.29
C TRP A 45 -29.13 -5.17 -84.79
N GLU A 46 -29.68 -4.18 -85.47
CA GLU A 46 -29.54 -3.97 -86.91
C GLU A 46 -28.80 -2.65 -87.15
N ASP A 47 -27.47 -2.72 -87.24
CA ASP A 47 -26.61 -1.60 -87.63
C ASP A 47 -25.36 -2.14 -88.33
N SER A 48 -24.90 -1.41 -89.34
CA SER A 48 -23.85 -1.85 -90.27
C SER A 48 -22.45 -1.35 -89.89
N SER A 49 -22.32 -0.68 -88.74
CA SER A 49 -21.12 0.07 -88.32
C SER A 49 -20.07 -0.76 -87.57
N LEU A 50 -20.47 -1.81 -86.83
CA LEU A 50 -19.58 -2.67 -86.03
C LEU A 50 -19.52 -4.09 -86.60
N GLN A 51 -18.42 -4.44 -87.27
CA GLN A 51 -18.13 -5.83 -87.64
C GLN A 51 -17.50 -6.54 -86.43
N VAL A 52 -18.24 -7.47 -85.82
CA VAL A 52 -17.85 -8.13 -84.58
C VAL A 52 -18.09 -9.62 -84.71
N GLY A 53 -17.08 -10.43 -84.39
CA GLY A 53 -17.20 -11.89 -84.47
C GLY A 53 -18.10 -12.49 -83.37
N GLU A 54 -18.65 -13.68 -83.66
CA GLU A 54 -19.34 -14.52 -82.67
C GLU A 54 -18.47 -14.74 -81.42
N GLY A 55 -19.08 -14.66 -80.24
CA GLY A 55 -18.42 -14.78 -78.94
C GLY A 55 -17.87 -13.47 -78.36
N THR A 56 -17.94 -12.34 -79.07
CA THR A 56 -17.45 -11.06 -78.55
C THR A 56 -18.39 -10.49 -77.49
N LEU A 57 -17.82 -9.96 -76.41
CA LEU A 57 -18.56 -9.32 -75.33
C LEU A 57 -18.73 -7.81 -75.57
N LEU A 58 -19.97 -7.34 -75.49
CA LEU A 58 -20.34 -5.95 -75.68
C LEU A 58 -21.08 -5.40 -74.45
N LEU A 59 -20.86 -4.12 -74.18
CA LEU A 59 -21.65 -3.33 -73.26
C LEU A 59 -22.75 -2.61 -74.03
N VAL A 60 -23.99 -2.83 -73.60
CA VAL A 60 -25.18 -2.37 -74.31
C VAL A 60 -26.09 -1.64 -73.34
N ASN A 61 -26.47 -0.41 -73.68
CA ASN A 61 -27.49 0.31 -72.94
C ASN A 61 -28.87 -0.04 -73.49
N LEU A 62 -29.77 -0.55 -72.65
CA LEU A 62 -31.16 -0.83 -73.03
C LEU A 62 -32.11 0.21 -72.44
N SER A 63 -33.09 0.62 -73.26
CA SER A 63 -34.25 1.41 -72.86
C SER A 63 -35.25 0.56 -72.06
N ASN A 64 -36.24 1.23 -71.44
CA ASN A 64 -37.34 0.55 -70.74
C ASN A 64 -38.15 -0.39 -71.67
N ASN A 65 -38.08 -0.19 -73.00
CA ASN A 65 -38.75 -1.03 -74.00
C ASN A 65 -37.82 -2.12 -74.57
N ARG A 66 -36.69 -2.44 -73.90
CA ARG A 66 -35.69 -3.43 -74.33
C ARG A 66 -35.10 -3.15 -75.71
N GLN A 67 -35.03 -1.89 -76.11
CA GLN A 67 -34.34 -1.45 -77.33
C GLN A 67 -32.97 -0.88 -76.99
N ILE A 68 -31.99 -1.12 -77.85
CA ILE A 68 -30.63 -0.63 -77.68
C ILE A 68 -30.61 0.90 -77.86
N GLN A 69 -30.08 1.60 -76.85
CA GLN A 69 -29.86 3.03 -76.84
C GLN A 69 -28.36 3.31 -77.04
N GLY A 70 -28.02 4.00 -78.12
CA GLY A 70 -26.63 4.31 -78.47
C GLY A 70 -25.88 3.16 -79.15
N THR A 71 -24.57 3.34 -79.34
CA THR A 71 -23.68 2.35 -79.98
C THR A 71 -23.12 1.37 -78.96
N PRO A 72 -23.21 0.05 -79.17
CA PRO A 72 -22.56 -0.95 -78.32
C PRO A 72 -21.04 -0.74 -78.23
N GLU A 73 -20.47 -0.86 -77.03
CA GLU A 73 -19.03 -0.74 -76.77
C GLU A 73 -18.39 -2.09 -76.46
N LEU A 74 -17.10 -2.26 -76.71
CA LEU A 74 -16.36 -3.49 -76.35
C LEU A 74 -16.23 -3.61 -74.83
N ALA A 75 -16.70 -4.73 -74.27
CA ALA A 75 -16.74 -4.91 -72.82
C ALA A 75 -15.38 -5.28 -72.17
N GLY A 76 -14.38 -5.64 -72.98
CA GLY A 76 -13.13 -6.23 -72.48
C GLY A 76 -12.39 -5.35 -71.47
N GLY A 77 -12.22 -4.05 -71.76
CA GLY A 77 -11.53 -3.12 -70.86
C GLY A 77 -12.27 -2.91 -69.53
N GLU A 78 -13.61 -2.84 -69.58
CA GLU A 78 -14.43 -2.67 -68.39
C GLU A 78 -14.42 -3.92 -67.50
N VAL A 79 -14.52 -5.11 -68.09
CA VAL A 79 -14.45 -6.38 -67.35
C VAL A 79 -13.10 -6.53 -66.64
N VAL A 80 -11.99 -6.23 -67.32
CA VAL A 80 -10.65 -6.26 -66.69
C VAL A 80 -10.57 -5.26 -65.53
N ARG A 81 -11.11 -4.05 -65.70
CA ARG A 81 -11.15 -3.03 -64.63
C ARG A 81 -11.94 -3.49 -63.41
N GLN A 82 -13.09 -4.14 -63.60
CA GLN A 82 -13.91 -4.64 -62.50
C GLN A 82 -13.24 -5.82 -61.78
N LEU A 83 -12.60 -6.74 -62.51
CA LEU A 83 -11.83 -7.84 -61.93
C LEU A 83 -10.64 -7.33 -61.10
N GLN A 84 -9.93 -6.29 -61.58
CA GLN A 84 -8.87 -5.64 -60.82
C GLN A 84 -9.39 -4.98 -59.53
N LYS A 85 -10.55 -4.31 -59.59
CA LYS A 85 -11.21 -3.73 -58.40
C LYS A 85 -11.61 -4.80 -57.38
N MET A 86 -12.19 -5.92 -57.83
CA MET A 86 -12.54 -7.02 -56.93
C MET A 86 -11.31 -7.68 -56.31
N SER A 87 -10.23 -7.86 -57.08
CA SER A 87 -8.97 -8.43 -56.58
C SER A 87 -8.40 -7.57 -55.44
N ARG A 88 -8.35 -6.24 -55.61
CA ARG A 88 -7.89 -5.30 -54.56
C ARG A 88 -8.81 -5.28 -53.34
N ARG A 89 -10.13 -5.41 -53.53
CA ARG A 89 -11.08 -5.49 -52.40
C ARG A 89 -10.92 -6.79 -51.64
N MET A 90 -10.72 -7.92 -52.33
CA MET A 90 -10.45 -9.21 -51.69
C MET A 90 -9.15 -9.19 -50.88
N GLU A 91 -8.12 -8.53 -51.37
CA GLU A 91 -6.85 -8.35 -50.64
C GLU A 91 -7.06 -7.54 -49.35
N LYS A 92 -7.75 -6.40 -49.43
CA LYS A 92 -8.12 -5.61 -48.23
C LYS A 92 -8.96 -6.37 -47.22
N ILE A 93 -9.93 -7.16 -47.67
CA ILE A 93 -10.77 -7.98 -46.78
C ILE A 93 -9.92 -9.01 -46.04
N LYS A 94 -8.88 -9.57 -46.69
CA LYS A 94 -7.94 -10.48 -46.01
C LYS A 94 -7.11 -9.75 -44.97
N GLU A 95 -6.57 -8.58 -45.28
CA GLU A 95 -5.82 -7.76 -44.31
C GLU A 95 -6.67 -7.40 -43.08
N GLU A 96 -7.94 -7.01 -43.30
CA GLU A 96 -8.89 -6.73 -42.21
C GLU A 96 -9.21 -7.99 -41.38
N GLN A 97 -9.34 -9.16 -42.03
CA GLN A 97 -9.54 -10.44 -41.33
C GLN A 97 -8.32 -10.81 -40.47
N GLU A 98 -7.11 -10.65 -40.98
CA GLU A 98 -5.87 -10.88 -40.22
C GLU A 98 -5.78 -9.94 -39.01
N TYR A 99 -6.15 -8.67 -39.16
CA TYR A 99 -6.21 -7.72 -38.04
C TYR A 99 -7.25 -8.12 -36.98
N ILE A 100 -8.43 -8.58 -37.40
CA ILE A 100 -9.46 -9.09 -36.49
C ILE A 100 -8.97 -10.33 -35.74
N GLU A 101 -8.24 -11.23 -36.40
CA GLU A 101 -7.66 -12.41 -35.76
C GLU A 101 -6.58 -12.04 -34.73
N GLN A 102 -5.69 -11.11 -35.06
CA GLN A 102 -4.71 -10.58 -34.12
C GLN A 102 -5.39 -9.91 -32.91
N TRP A 103 -6.46 -9.14 -33.15
CA TRP A 103 -7.20 -8.52 -32.08
C TRP A 103 -7.88 -9.56 -31.16
N LYS A 104 -8.46 -10.62 -31.72
CA LYS A 104 -9.01 -11.74 -30.95
C LYS A 104 -7.95 -12.46 -30.11
N GLN A 105 -6.74 -12.65 -30.63
CA GLN A 105 -5.63 -13.22 -29.87
C GLN A 105 -5.27 -12.33 -28.68
N SER A 106 -5.20 -11.01 -28.87
CA SER A 106 -4.90 -10.07 -27.78
C SER A 106 -5.97 -10.07 -26.68
N LEU A 107 -7.25 -10.15 -27.05
CA LEU A 107 -8.37 -10.24 -26.09
C LEU A 107 -8.34 -11.56 -25.33
N THR A 108 -7.98 -12.66 -25.99
CA THR A 108 -7.84 -13.98 -25.35
C THR A 108 -6.74 -13.94 -24.30
N TYR A 109 -5.60 -13.35 -24.64
CA TYR A 109 -4.50 -13.16 -23.69
C TYR A 109 -4.92 -12.29 -22.51
N GLN A 110 -5.64 -11.18 -22.73
CA GLN A 110 -6.14 -10.34 -21.65
C GLN A 110 -7.12 -11.08 -20.73
N ALA A 111 -8.00 -11.91 -21.29
CA ALA A 111 -8.92 -12.73 -20.50
C ALA A 111 -8.17 -13.75 -19.63
N GLU A 112 -7.15 -14.42 -20.18
CA GLU A 112 -6.31 -15.36 -19.40
C GLU A 112 -5.58 -14.65 -18.23
N GLN A 113 -5.09 -13.42 -18.46
CA GLN A 113 -4.44 -12.65 -17.39
C GLN A 113 -5.43 -12.23 -16.30
N LEU A 114 -6.67 -11.90 -16.65
CA LEU A 114 -7.73 -11.62 -15.67
C LEU A 114 -8.05 -12.86 -14.85
N THR A 115 -8.20 -14.03 -15.48
CA THR A 115 -8.45 -15.29 -14.76
C THR A 115 -7.30 -15.64 -13.81
N LYS A 116 -6.05 -15.40 -14.20
CA LYS A 116 -4.90 -15.58 -13.29
C LYS A 116 -4.94 -14.65 -12.08
N ARG A 117 -5.33 -13.39 -12.29
CA ARG A 117 -5.49 -12.43 -11.17
C ARG A 117 -6.66 -12.79 -10.26
N GLU A 118 -7.76 -13.27 -10.81
CA GLU A 118 -8.91 -13.76 -10.04
C GLU A 118 -8.48 -14.92 -9.12
N GLN A 119 -7.75 -15.90 -9.65
CA GLN A 119 -7.18 -16.99 -8.85
C GLN A 119 -6.19 -16.53 -7.78
N GLU A 120 -5.38 -15.50 -8.07
CA GLU A 120 -4.47 -14.91 -7.06
C GLU A 120 -5.27 -14.23 -5.93
N LEU A 121 -6.35 -13.52 -6.26
CA LEU A 121 -7.22 -12.87 -5.29
C LEU A 121 -7.95 -13.91 -4.43
N ASP A 122 -8.47 -14.97 -5.03
CA ASP A 122 -9.10 -16.08 -4.31
C ASP A 122 -8.12 -16.71 -3.31
N GLY A 123 -6.88 -16.96 -3.73
CA GLY A 123 -5.84 -17.47 -2.84
C GLY A 123 -5.50 -16.50 -1.68
N ARG A 124 -5.57 -15.19 -1.90
CA ARG A 124 -5.40 -14.20 -0.81
C ARG A 124 -6.58 -14.18 0.14
N VAL A 125 -7.81 -14.37 -0.36
CA VAL A 125 -9.01 -14.48 0.48
C VAL A 125 -8.91 -15.72 1.37
N GLU A 126 -8.52 -16.87 0.83
CA GLU A 126 -8.30 -18.09 1.62
C GLU A 126 -7.24 -17.90 2.72
N GLN A 127 -6.16 -17.16 2.44
CA GLN A 127 -5.15 -16.82 3.45
C GLN A 127 -5.70 -15.93 4.56
N ILE A 128 -6.56 -14.97 4.23
CA ILE A 128 -7.23 -14.11 5.23
C ILE A 128 -8.14 -14.97 6.11
N GLU A 129 -8.96 -15.84 5.53
CA GLU A 129 -9.84 -16.73 6.29
C GLU A 129 -9.05 -17.66 7.23
N GLN A 130 -7.90 -18.18 6.79
CA GLN A 130 -7.00 -18.97 7.65
C GLN A 130 -6.45 -18.15 8.82
N MET A 131 -5.99 -16.92 8.55
CA MET A 131 -5.46 -16.03 9.58
C MET A 131 -6.54 -15.61 10.59
N GLU A 132 -7.78 -15.39 10.13
CA GLU A 132 -8.93 -15.12 11.01
C GLU A 132 -9.22 -16.33 11.92
N ALA A 133 -9.19 -17.55 11.39
CA ALA A 133 -9.37 -18.77 12.19
C ALA A 133 -8.24 -18.97 13.22
N GLU A 134 -6.99 -18.68 12.86
CA GLU A 134 -5.85 -18.70 13.79
C GLU A 134 -6.00 -17.65 14.89
N PHE A 135 -6.48 -16.45 14.54
CA PHE A 135 -6.73 -15.38 15.51
C PHE A 135 -7.81 -15.79 16.52
N GLU A 136 -8.95 -16.33 16.04
CA GLU A 136 -10.00 -16.86 16.93
C GLU A 136 -9.47 -17.96 17.87
N TYR A 137 -8.59 -18.83 17.37
CA TYR A 137 -7.96 -19.86 18.20
C TYR A 137 -7.08 -19.26 19.30
N LEU A 138 -6.25 -18.25 18.96
CA LEU A 138 -5.38 -17.57 19.92
C LEU A 138 -6.18 -16.78 20.97
N GLU A 139 -7.30 -16.17 20.59
CA GLU A 139 -8.20 -15.50 21.55
C GLU A 139 -8.77 -16.49 22.57
N ARG A 140 -9.20 -17.67 22.12
CA ARG A 140 -9.68 -18.73 23.04
C ARG A 140 -8.57 -19.15 24.01
N GLN A 141 -7.34 -19.34 23.54
CA GLN A 141 -6.21 -19.66 24.42
C GLN A 141 -5.89 -18.55 25.42
N ARG A 142 -6.00 -17.28 25.03
CA ARG A 142 -5.83 -16.15 25.96
C ARG A 142 -6.87 -16.17 27.08
N HIS A 143 -8.13 -16.44 26.76
CA HIS A 143 -9.19 -16.53 27.77
C HIS A 143 -8.96 -17.68 28.74
N GLU A 144 -8.59 -18.88 28.25
CA GLU A 144 -8.27 -20.02 29.13
C GLU A 144 -7.09 -19.71 30.09
N LEU A 145 -6.07 -18.99 29.61
CA LEU A 145 -4.94 -18.54 30.43
C LEU A 145 -5.32 -17.49 31.48
N GLU A 146 -6.23 -16.57 31.16
CA GLU A 146 -6.76 -15.59 32.11
C GLU A 146 -7.56 -16.27 33.23
N GLU A 147 -8.41 -17.24 32.88
CA GLU A 147 -9.15 -18.04 33.86
C GLU A 147 -8.22 -18.83 34.78
N ALA A 148 -7.16 -19.46 34.25
CA ALA A 148 -6.18 -20.20 35.04
C ALA A 148 -5.38 -19.30 36.01
N LYS A 149 -5.07 -18.06 35.62
CA LYS A 149 -4.39 -17.09 36.49
C LYS A 149 -5.26 -16.64 37.66
N GLU A 150 -6.55 -16.45 37.42
CA GLU A 150 -7.50 -16.04 38.47
C GLU A 150 -7.64 -17.14 39.54
N GLN A 151 -7.67 -18.41 39.13
CA GLN A 151 -7.70 -19.56 40.04
C GLN A 151 -6.45 -19.65 40.93
N LEU A 152 -5.25 -19.48 40.35
CA LEU A 152 -3.98 -19.50 41.09
C LEU A 152 -3.90 -18.41 42.16
N LYS A 153 -4.44 -17.23 41.86
CA LYS A 153 -4.46 -16.11 42.80
C LYS A 153 -5.35 -16.40 44.02
N GLN A 154 -6.51 -17.00 43.79
CA GLN A 154 -7.42 -17.43 44.85
C GLN A 154 -6.78 -18.50 45.76
N GLU A 155 -6.04 -19.46 45.19
CA GLU A 155 -5.30 -20.45 45.98
C GLU A 155 -4.18 -19.83 46.83
N GLN A 156 -3.43 -18.86 46.30
CA GLN A 156 -2.39 -18.16 47.07
C GLN A 156 -2.96 -17.41 48.27
N GLU A 157 -4.06 -16.68 48.09
CA GLU A 157 -4.76 -15.98 49.18
C GLU A 157 -5.26 -16.97 50.26
N SER A 158 -5.70 -18.16 49.86
CA SER A 158 -6.12 -19.21 50.80
C SER A 158 -4.97 -19.75 51.67
N LEU A 159 -3.76 -19.88 51.10
CA LEU A 159 -2.56 -20.36 51.80
C LEU A 159 -2.00 -19.32 52.77
N GLU A 160 -2.07 -18.04 52.41
CA GLU A 160 -1.63 -16.93 53.27
C GLU A 160 -2.54 -16.79 54.50
N ASN A 161 -3.85 -17.02 54.31
CA ASN A 161 -4.82 -17.10 55.39
C ASN A 161 -4.57 -18.30 56.32
N GLN A 162 -4.14 -19.45 55.80
CA GLN A 162 -3.76 -20.61 56.61
C GLN A 162 -2.45 -20.41 57.41
N LYS A 163 -1.44 -19.75 56.83
CA LYS A 163 -0.19 -19.44 57.54
C LYS A 163 -0.40 -18.49 58.72
N SER A 164 -1.38 -17.59 58.61
CA SER A 164 -1.73 -16.64 59.66
C SER A 164 -2.42 -17.29 60.89
N GLN A 165 -2.92 -18.53 60.78
CA GLN A 165 -3.55 -19.27 61.88
C GLN A 165 -2.59 -20.08 62.76
N PHE A 166 -1.33 -20.31 62.34
CA PHE A 166 -0.34 -21.08 63.10
C PHE A 166 0.86 -20.21 63.51
N GLY A 167 0.74 -19.49 64.64
CA GLY A 167 1.85 -18.81 65.31
C GLY A 167 2.37 -19.62 66.51
N LEU A 168 3.65 -19.99 66.53
CA LEU A 168 4.33 -20.59 67.69
C LEU A 168 5.77 -20.03 67.81
N PRO A 169 6.13 -19.42 68.96
CA PRO A 169 7.51 -19.13 69.30
C PRO A 169 8.08 -20.23 70.21
N SER A 170 9.32 -20.62 69.97
CA SER A 170 10.13 -21.37 70.92
C SER A 170 11.53 -20.80 70.89
N HIS A 171 12.03 -20.36 72.05
CA HIS A 171 13.43 -20.40 72.51
C HIS A 171 13.64 -19.42 73.69
N LEU A 172 13.49 -19.91 74.92
CA LEU A 172 14.00 -19.30 76.15
C LEU A 172 15.03 -20.26 76.76
N LYS A 173 16.19 -19.73 77.19
CA LYS A 173 17.17 -20.48 78.01
C LYS A 173 17.03 -20.08 79.50
N PRO A 174 16.87 -21.03 80.43
CA PRO A 174 16.58 -20.80 81.85
C PRO A 174 17.82 -20.77 82.76
N ASP A 175 18.85 -19.97 82.46
CA ASP A 175 20.11 -19.96 83.25
C ASP A 175 20.32 -18.74 84.17
N GLN A 176 19.43 -17.75 84.15
CA GLN A 176 19.57 -16.55 85.00
C GLN A 176 18.73 -16.59 86.28
N ALA A 177 17.63 -17.37 86.29
CA ALA A 177 16.83 -17.59 87.50
C ALA A 177 17.62 -18.36 88.59
N ALA A 178 18.49 -19.28 88.18
CA ALA A 178 19.34 -20.06 89.09
C ALA A 178 20.44 -19.22 89.77
N GLN A 179 20.92 -18.14 89.13
CA GLN A 179 21.90 -17.23 89.76
C GLN A 179 21.28 -16.37 90.86
N ILE A 180 20.00 -16.01 90.71
CA ILE A 180 19.26 -15.28 91.74
C ILE A 180 18.96 -16.19 92.94
N GLU A 181 18.54 -17.45 92.72
CA GLU A 181 18.39 -18.43 93.80
C GLU A 181 19.72 -18.76 94.50
N ALA A 182 20.84 -18.78 93.77
CA ALA A 182 22.16 -18.99 94.36
C ALA A 182 22.62 -17.80 95.22
N LEU A 183 22.30 -16.57 94.85
CA LEU A 183 22.61 -15.38 95.66
C LEU A 183 21.71 -15.28 96.90
N ILE A 184 20.43 -15.63 96.78
CA ILE A 184 19.50 -15.73 97.92
C ILE A 184 19.96 -16.82 98.90
N ASN A 185 20.38 -17.98 98.40
CA ASN A 185 20.93 -19.04 99.24
C ASN A 185 22.28 -18.66 99.87
N ARG A 186 23.09 -17.81 99.22
CA ARG A 186 24.35 -17.27 99.79
C ARG A 186 24.08 -16.22 100.85
N LEU A 187 23.05 -15.40 100.72
CA LEU A 187 22.61 -14.47 101.77
C LEU A 187 22.01 -15.22 102.97
N ALA A 188 21.29 -16.32 102.72
CA ALA A 188 20.70 -17.16 103.77
C ALA A 188 21.72 -18.03 104.53
N SER A 189 22.95 -18.22 104.02
CA SER A 189 23.95 -19.13 104.59
C SER A 189 25.18 -18.45 105.20
N TYR A 190 25.20 -17.12 105.35
CA TYR A 190 26.26 -16.40 106.08
C TYR A 190 25.74 -15.77 107.37
N SER A 191 25.30 -16.59 108.32
CA SER A 191 25.41 -16.26 109.74
C SER A 191 26.70 -16.90 110.26
N ASP A 192 27.84 -16.27 109.98
CA ASP A 192 28.98 -16.17 110.90
C ASP A 192 30.24 -15.65 110.17
N ASN A 193 30.87 -14.68 110.84
CA ASN A 193 32.23 -14.16 110.66
C ASN A 193 32.47 -13.00 109.67
N THR A 194 32.59 -11.82 110.29
CA THR A 194 33.56 -10.74 110.02
C THR A 194 33.60 -10.14 108.62
N THR A 195 32.51 -9.47 108.23
CA THR A 195 32.54 -8.23 107.43
C THR A 195 31.52 -7.29 108.04
N SER A 196 31.87 -6.02 108.26
CA SER A 196 30.93 -5.10 108.89
C SER A 196 29.66 -4.98 108.03
N PRO A 197 28.46 -4.80 108.62
CA PRO A 197 27.23 -4.57 107.85
C PRO A 197 27.36 -3.37 106.90
N GLN A 198 28.25 -2.42 107.20
CA GLN A 198 28.59 -1.30 106.31
C GLN A 198 29.37 -1.71 105.05
N GLN A 199 30.24 -2.72 105.13
CA GLN A 199 30.96 -3.25 103.97
C GLN A 199 30.03 -4.03 103.03
N GLN A 200 29.09 -4.80 103.59
CA GLN A 200 28.06 -5.48 102.80
C GLN A 200 27.10 -4.48 102.14
N LEU A 201 26.68 -3.43 102.85
CA LEU A 201 25.89 -2.33 102.29
C LEU A 201 26.65 -1.59 101.17
N ASN A 202 27.93 -1.28 101.37
CA ASN A 202 28.74 -0.61 100.35
C ASN A 202 28.93 -1.49 99.10
N LEU A 203 29.16 -2.80 99.26
CA LEU A 203 29.22 -3.74 98.14
C LEU A 203 27.88 -3.84 97.40
N THR A 204 26.75 -3.87 98.12
CA THR A 204 25.43 -3.86 97.48
C THR A 204 25.16 -2.54 96.74
N LEU A 205 25.52 -1.39 97.32
CA LEU A 205 25.38 -0.08 96.69
C LEU A 205 26.27 0.04 95.44
N GLU A 206 27.52 -0.44 95.48
CA GLU A 206 28.38 -0.49 94.30
C GLU A 206 27.81 -1.39 93.19
N THR A 207 27.28 -2.58 93.53
CA THR A 207 26.63 -3.45 92.54
C THR A 207 25.36 -2.83 91.96
N ILE A 208 24.57 -2.10 92.76
CA ILE A 208 23.39 -1.38 92.30
C ILE A 208 23.78 -0.22 91.38
N GLN A 209 24.84 0.51 91.72
CA GLN A 209 25.33 1.62 90.92
C GLN A 209 25.92 1.14 89.59
N GLN A 210 26.61 -0.01 89.58
CA GLN A 210 27.02 -0.68 88.34
C GLN A 210 25.83 -1.13 87.49
N GLN A 211 24.79 -1.72 88.10
CA GLN A 211 23.57 -2.11 87.38
C GLN A 211 22.78 -0.92 86.84
N GLN A 212 22.72 0.20 87.58
CA GLN A 212 22.11 1.45 87.11
C GLN A 212 22.85 2.04 85.90
N ASN A 213 24.19 2.01 85.91
CA ASN A 213 24.99 2.48 84.76
C ASN A 213 24.81 1.58 83.53
N GLN A 214 24.75 0.26 83.72
CA GLN A 214 24.44 -0.69 82.64
C GLN A 214 23.02 -0.48 82.09
N PHE A 215 22.03 -0.27 82.95
CA PHE A 215 20.67 0.03 82.56
C PHE A 215 20.58 1.35 81.77
N ALA A 216 21.23 2.42 82.24
CA ALA A 216 21.26 3.69 81.53
C ALA A 216 21.86 3.56 80.12
N TYR A 217 22.92 2.75 79.97
CA TYR A 217 23.50 2.44 78.66
C TYR A 217 22.53 1.68 77.74
N TYR A 218 21.89 0.62 78.23
CA TYR A 218 20.92 -0.14 77.45
C TYR A 218 19.69 0.68 77.07
N TRP A 219 19.23 1.56 77.97
CA TRP A 219 18.14 2.49 77.70
C TRP A 219 18.48 3.48 76.60
N GLN A 220 19.67 4.07 76.65
CA GLN A 220 20.16 4.98 75.62
C GLN A 220 20.29 4.28 74.25
N GLN A 221 20.77 3.04 74.23
CA GLN A 221 20.83 2.23 73.00
C GLN A 221 19.44 1.91 72.44
N LEU A 222 18.47 1.57 73.30
CA LEU A 222 17.09 1.31 72.88
C LEU A 222 16.45 2.55 72.27
N GLU A 223 16.62 3.72 72.89
CA GLU A 223 16.07 4.99 72.40
C GLU A 223 16.67 5.38 71.04
N GLN A 224 18.00 5.18 70.88
CA GLN A 224 18.66 5.35 69.58
C GLN A 224 18.13 4.39 68.51
N LYS A 225 17.95 3.10 68.85
CA LYS A 225 17.40 2.10 67.92
C LYS A 225 15.95 2.39 67.55
N HIS A 226 15.14 2.89 68.49
CA HIS A 226 13.78 3.32 68.22
C HIS A 226 13.73 4.48 67.23
N ALA A 227 14.55 5.52 67.44
CA ALA A 227 14.66 6.63 66.52
C ALA A 227 15.16 6.19 65.12
N GLN A 228 16.10 5.24 65.05
CA GLN A 228 16.56 4.66 63.79
C GLN A 228 15.46 3.89 63.06
N VAL A 229 14.65 3.09 63.77
CA VAL A 229 13.52 2.35 63.20
C VAL A 229 12.46 3.32 62.67
N GLU A 230 12.09 4.35 63.41
CA GLU A 230 11.11 5.35 62.97
C GLU A 230 11.58 6.12 61.73
N ALA A 231 12.84 6.57 61.72
CA ALA A 231 13.42 7.28 60.58
C ALA A 231 13.52 6.38 59.34
N CYS A 232 13.90 5.11 59.51
CA CYS A 232 13.95 4.13 58.42
C CYS A 232 12.54 3.82 57.89
N GLN A 233 11.55 3.68 58.78
CA GLN A 233 10.16 3.42 58.43
C GLN A 233 9.56 4.56 57.60
N GLN A 234 9.81 5.82 58.00
CA GLN A 234 9.36 6.98 57.25
C GLN A 234 9.99 7.04 55.85
N LYS A 235 11.29 6.77 55.73
CA LYS A 235 11.98 6.74 54.42
C LYS A 235 11.41 5.66 53.50
N ILE A 236 11.17 4.45 54.02
CA ILE A 236 10.58 3.33 53.26
C ILE A 236 9.16 3.66 52.81
N GLN A 237 8.38 4.34 53.66
CA GLN A 237 7.04 4.81 53.32
C GLN A 237 7.08 5.82 52.16
N GLN A 238 7.95 6.83 52.25
CA GLN A 238 8.12 7.84 51.20
C GLN A 238 8.61 7.24 49.89
N GLN A 239 9.57 6.30 49.95
CA GLN A 239 10.04 5.59 48.77
C GLN A 239 8.93 4.76 48.12
N ARG A 240 8.10 4.08 48.92
CA ARG A 240 6.94 3.33 48.41
C ARG A 240 5.96 4.23 47.68
N GLU A 241 5.58 5.36 48.29
CA GLU A 241 4.65 6.31 47.68
C GLU A 241 5.22 6.88 46.37
N ASN A 242 6.52 7.14 46.30
CA ASN A 242 7.17 7.60 45.08
C ASN A 242 7.17 6.52 43.98
N ILE A 243 7.52 5.27 44.32
CA ILE A 243 7.48 4.13 43.39
C ILE A 243 6.06 3.92 42.86
N ASP A 244 5.05 3.97 43.74
CA ASP A 244 3.65 3.79 43.35
C ASP A 244 3.18 4.90 42.41
N ARG A 245 3.59 6.15 42.67
CA ARG A 245 3.33 7.29 41.77
C ARG A 245 4.01 7.10 40.41
N GLN A 246 5.29 6.73 40.39
CA GLN A 246 6.03 6.51 39.15
C GLN A 246 5.42 5.35 38.34
N LYS A 247 4.94 4.28 38.99
CA LYS A 247 4.21 3.19 38.33
C LYS A 247 2.90 3.65 37.70
N GLN A 248 2.15 4.54 38.36
CA GLN A 248 0.93 5.12 37.78
C GLN A 248 1.25 6.00 36.56
N GLU A 249 2.27 6.85 36.66
CA GLU A 249 2.75 7.68 35.54
C GLU A 249 3.26 6.82 34.36
N LEU A 250 3.86 5.66 34.65
CA LEU A 250 4.28 4.70 33.63
C LEU A 250 3.09 3.98 32.97
N ALA A 251 2.07 3.62 33.74
CA ALA A 251 0.86 3.01 33.20
C ALA A 251 0.10 3.97 32.27
N SER A 252 -0.02 5.25 32.64
CA SER A 252 -0.65 6.26 31.77
C SER A 252 0.18 6.53 30.52
N ALA A 253 1.53 6.56 30.63
CA ALA A 253 2.41 6.67 29.48
C ALA A 253 2.31 5.45 28.54
N LYS A 254 2.11 4.24 29.07
CA LYS A 254 1.84 3.02 28.27
C LYS A 254 0.55 3.12 27.49
N ALA A 255 -0.52 3.59 28.14
CA ALA A 255 -1.79 3.81 27.47
C ALA A 255 -1.67 4.82 26.32
N SER A 256 -1.02 5.97 26.55
CA SER A 256 -0.83 6.98 25.49
C SER A 256 0.06 6.49 24.35
N LEU A 257 1.05 5.64 24.63
CA LEU A 257 1.87 5.00 23.60
C LEU A 257 1.04 4.05 22.72
N GLU A 258 0.16 3.23 23.31
CA GLU A 258 -0.73 2.36 22.55
C GLU A 258 -1.71 3.17 21.70
N GLU A 259 -2.27 4.26 22.23
CA GLU A 259 -3.09 5.19 21.44
C GLU A 259 -2.30 5.78 20.26
N ALA A 260 -1.05 6.19 20.48
CA ALA A 260 -0.18 6.72 19.42
C ALA A 260 0.12 5.67 18.34
N LYS A 261 0.36 4.40 18.72
CA LYS A 261 0.55 3.29 17.76
C LYS A 261 -0.70 3.04 16.92
N ILE A 262 -1.87 3.06 17.54
CA ILE A 262 -3.15 2.92 16.82
C ILE A 262 -3.31 4.09 15.83
N GLN A 263 -3.05 5.32 16.26
CA GLN A 263 -3.11 6.49 15.38
C GLN A 263 -2.13 6.35 14.20
N TRP A 264 -0.90 5.90 14.45
CA TRP A 264 0.09 5.65 13.40
C TRP A 264 -0.40 4.61 12.39
N GLN A 265 -1.00 3.50 12.86
CA GLN A 265 -1.56 2.47 11.98
C GLN A 265 -2.74 2.98 11.15
N VAL A 266 -3.61 3.80 11.74
CA VAL A 266 -4.72 4.46 11.01
C VAL A 266 -4.18 5.38 9.92
N GLN A 267 -3.15 6.19 10.22
CA GLN A 267 -2.52 7.08 9.23
C GLN A 267 -1.85 6.28 8.11
N GLN A 268 -1.22 5.15 8.43
CA GLN A 268 -0.61 4.25 7.45
C GLN A 268 -1.65 3.69 6.47
N ASN A 269 -2.79 3.21 7.00
CA ASN A 269 -3.90 2.74 6.18
C ASN A 269 -4.48 3.87 5.32
N LEU A 270 -4.61 5.08 5.88
CA LEU A 270 -5.12 6.23 5.15
C LEU A 270 -4.20 6.64 3.98
N ILE A 271 -2.88 6.58 4.17
CA ILE A 271 -1.92 6.77 3.06
C ILE A 271 -2.08 5.68 2.01
N SER A 272 -2.19 4.41 2.40
CA SER A 272 -2.35 3.31 1.43
C SER A 272 -3.60 3.49 0.56
N ASN A 273 -4.72 3.91 1.18
CA ASN A 273 -5.96 4.22 0.47
C ASN A 273 -5.80 5.42 -0.47
N LYS A 274 -5.14 6.51 -0.03
CA LYS A 274 -4.88 7.66 -0.91
C LYS A 274 -3.93 7.34 -2.06
N GLN A 275 -2.93 6.49 -1.83
CA GLN A 275 -2.07 6.00 -2.90
C GLN A 275 -2.84 5.16 -3.92
N GLU A 276 -3.80 4.34 -3.49
CA GLU A 276 -4.69 3.61 -4.39
C GLU A 276 -5.59 4.56 -5.19
N LEU A 277 -6.18 5.57 -4.53
CA LEU A 277 -6.95 6.62 -5.22
C LEU A 277 -6.10 7.33 -6.27
N LEU A 278 -4.87 7.71 -5.93
CA LEU A 278 -3.93 8.33 -6.88
C LEU A 278 -3.60 7.41 -8.07
N ARG A 279 -3.47 6.10 -7.85
CA ARG A 279 -3.30 5.11 -8.94
C ARG A 279 -4.52 5.08 -9.86
N ARG A 280 -5.74 5.13 -9.30
CA ARG A 280 -6.99 5.18 -10.08
C ARG A 280 -7.08 6.47 -10.89
N ILE A 281 -6.83 7.61 -10.27
CA ILE A 281 -6.81 8.93 -10.94
C ILE A 281 -5.81 8.95 -12.09
N ASN A 282 -4.60 8.41 -11.90
CA ASN A 282 -3.61 8.32 -12.97
C ASN A 282 -4.07 7.41 -14.13
N LEU A 283 -4.76 6.31 -13.83
CA LEU A 283 -5.34 5.43 -14.83
C LEU A 283 -6.48 6.14 -15.59
N ASP A 284 -7.31 6.92 -14.90
CA ASP A 284 -8.36 7.73 -15.52
C ASP A 284 -7.78 8.82 -16.44
N LEU A 285 -6.70 9.51 -16.03
CA LEU A 285 -5.99 10.46 -16.89
C LEU A 285 -5.41 9.78 -18.13
N GLN A 286 -4.86 8.57 -18.01
CA GLN A 286 -4.39 7.79 -19.16
C GLN A 286 -5.55 7.41 -20.09
N ASN A 287 -6.68 6.98 -19.54
CA ASN A 287 -7.88 6.66 -20.30
C ASN A 287 -8.43 7.88 -21.04
N ILE A 288 -8.57 9.03 -20.36
CA ILE A 288 -9.00 10.30 -20.95
C ILE A 288 -8.04 10.70 -22.07
N GLY A 289 -6.73 10.59 -21.86
CA GLY A 289 -5.73 10.85 -22.90
C GLY A 289 -5.88 9.94 -24.12
N SER A 290 -6.13 8.64 -23.92
CA SER A 290 -6.37 7.69 -25.01
C SER A 290 -7.69 7.96 -25.76
N LEU A 291 -8.73 8.38 -25.04
CA LEU A 291 -10.03 8.77 -25.60
C LEU A 291 -9.92 10.07 -26.41
N GLN A 292 -9.23 11.09 -25.89
CA GLN A 292 -8.91 12.31 -26.62
C GLN A 292 -8.15 11.98 -27.91
N GLN A 293 -7.10 11.14 -27.84
CA GLN A 293 -6.38 10.71 -29.04
C GLN A 293 -7.28 9.98 -30.03
N THR A 294 -8.18 9.13 -29.56
CA THR A 294 -9.14 8.40 -30.40
C THR A 294 -10.15 9.35 -31.05
N LEU A 295 -10.67 10.33 -30.31
CA LEU A 295 -11.57 11.35 -30.85
C LEU A 295 -10.88 12.29 -31.81
N ILE A 296 -9.62 12.67 -31.57
CA ILE A 296 -8.81 13.42 -32.53
C ILE A 296 -8.58 12.58 -33.80
N ARG A 297 -8.30 11.27 -33.68
CA ARG A 297 -8.20 10.36 -34.83
C ARG A 297 -9.52 10.28 -35.61
N LEU A 298 -10.66 10.26 -34.93
CA LEU A 298 -11.99 10.21 -35.55
C LEU A 298 -12.39 11.56 -36.17
N ALA A 299 -12.05 12.69 -35.53
CA ALA A 299 -12.26 14.04 -36.04
C ALA A 299 -11.42 14.28 -37.30
N ASN A 300 -10.13 13.96 -37.24
CA ASN A 300 -9.19 14.12 -38.36
C ASN A 300 -9.40 13.07 -39.46
N GLY A 301 -10.02 11.93 -39.11
CA GLY A 301 -10.47 10.92 -40.05
C GLY A 301 -11.77 11.29 -40.79
N ARG A 302 -12.52 12.31 -40.33
CA ARG A 302 -13.88 12.57 -40.84
C ARG A 302 -14.20 14.00 -41.27
N GLU A 303 -13.41 15.02 -40.94
CA GLU A 303 -13.68 16.37 -41.43
C GLU A 303 -12.41 17.15 -41.80
N ASP A 304 -12.54 17.95 -42.86
CA ASP A 304 -11.75 19.16 -43.08
C ASP A 304 -11.92 20.09 -41.86
N ALA A 305 -11.17 19.85 -40.79
CA ALA A 305 -11.07 20.76 -39.67
C ALA A 305 -9.95 21.74 -39.93
N VAL A 306 -10.37 22.99 -40.11
CA VAL A 306 -9.60 24.22 -40.01
C VAL A 306 -8.70 24.14 -38.76
N THR A 307 -7.49 23.65 -38.93
CA THR A 307 -6.36 23.88 -38.05
C THR A 307 -5.39 24.75 -38.82
N ASP A 308 -5.00 25.85 -38.19
CA ASP A 308 -4.11 26.87 -38.73
C ASP A 308 -2.95 26.28 -39.54
N ASN A 309 -2.86 26.71 -40.80
CA ASN A 309 -1.62 27.01 -41.52
C ASN A 309 -0.36 26.20 -41.13
N LYS A 310 -0.24 24.96 -41.60
CA LYS A 310 1.10 24.39 -41.88
C LYS A 310 1.32 23.96 -43.32
N VAL A 311 0.26 23.76 -44.11
CA VAL A 311 0.38 23.33 -45.50
C VAL A 311 -0.51 24.21 -46.37
N ASN A 312 0.12 25.08 -47.19
CA ASN A 312 -0.59 25.85 -48.21
C ASN A 312 -1.14 24.88 -49.28
N LEU A 313 -2.38 24.42 -49.10
CA LEU A 313 -3.06 23.50 -50.02
C LEU A 313 -3.07 24.04 -51.46
N GLN A 314 -3.25 25.36 -51.63
CA GLN A 314 -3.18 26.05 -52.93
C GLN A 314 -1.78 25.96 -53.57
N ALA A 315 -0.70 25.95 -52.78
CA ALA A 315 0.65 25.79 -53.31
C ALA A 315 0.90 24.33 -53.74
N LEU A 316 0.34 23.36 -53.02
CA LEU A 316 0.45 21.93 -53.37
C LEU A 316 -0.35 21.53 -54.62
N GLU A 317 -1.48 22.19 -54.85
CA GLU A 317 -2.30 21.98 -56.05
C GLU A 317 -1.61 22.52 -57.32
N ASN A 318 -0.79 23.56 -57.18
CA ASN A 318 -0.07 24.20 -58.28
C ASN A 318 1.32 23.58 -58.60
N LEU A 319 1.87 22.73 -57.72
CA LEU A 319 3.15 22.03 -57.96
C LEU A 319 3.04 21.05 -59.14
N PRO A 320 4.10 20.72 -59.89
CA PRO A 320 4.04 19.62 -60.84
C PRO A 320 3.92 18.27 -60.12
N LEU A 321 3.16 17.33 -60.71
CA LEU A 321 2.83 16.02 -60.10
C LEU A 321 4.07 15.22 -59.67
N GLY A 322 5.14 15.23 -60.47
CA GLY A 322 6.40 14.54 -60.14
C GLY A 322 7.10 15.09 -58.89
N GLU A 323 7.09 16.41 -58.69
CA GLU A 323 7.68 17.03 -57.49
C GLU A 323 6.83 16.74 -56.24
N LEU A 324 5.51 16.68 -56.38
CA LEU A 324 4.61 16.30 -55.29
C LEU A 324 4.82 14.84 -54.87
N GLU A 325 5.01 13.93 -55.82
CA GLU A 325 5.34 12.53 -55.56
C GLU A 325 6.69 12.37 -54.86
N GLU A 326 7.71 13.13 -55.26
CA GLU A 326 9.00 13.15 -54.57
C GLU A 326 8.91 13.67 -53.13
N ILE A 327 8.13 14.73 -52.90
CA ILE A 327 7.91 15.29 -51.56
C ILE A 327 7.21 14.26 -50.67
N VAL A 328 6.15 13.61 -51.18
CA VAL A 328 5.44 12.54 -50.46
C VAL A 328 6.37 11.38 -50.12
N ASN A 329 7.24 10.97 -51.05
CA ASN A 329 8.19 9.89 -50.82
C ASN A 329 9.26 10.26 -49.78
N LYS A 330 9.75 11.51 -49.78
CA LYS A 330 10.67 12.02 -48.75
C LYS A 330 10.00 12.06 -47.38
N LEU A 331 8.76 12.57 -47.29
CA LEU A 331 7.98 12.62 -46.07
C LEU A 331 7.69 11.21 -45.51
N ARG A 332 7.41 10.23 -46.37
CA ARG A 332 7.28 8.81 -45.97
C ARG A 332 8.58 8.27 -45.39
N ALA A 333 9.69 8.44 -46.10
CA ALA A 333 10.99 7.93 -45.65
C ALA A 333 11.43 8.57 -44.32
N ASP A 334 11.14 9.85 -44.10
CA ASP A 334 11.47 10.53 -42.86
C ASP A 334 10.51 10.16 -41.71
N LEU A 335 9.24 9.89 -42.02
CA LEU A 335 8.29 9.36 -41.04
C LEU A 335 8.67 7.95 -40.60
N ASP A 336 9.05 7.07 -41.53
CA ASP A 336 9.49 5.70 -41.21
C ASP A 336 10.71 5.68 -40.28
N LYS A 337 11.66 6.62 -40.46
CA LYS A 337 12.81 6.76 -39.55
C LYS A 337 12.39 7.16 -38.14
N ILE A 338 11.47 8.10 -38.01
CA ILE A 338 10.99 8.59 -36.71
C ILE A 338 10.13 7.54 -36.02
N VAL A 339 9.29 6.81 -36.76
CA VAL A 339 8.52 5.69 -36.23
C VAL A 339 9.45 4.63 -35.64
N ARG A 340 10.50 4.23 -36.35
CA ARG A 340 11.48 3.27 -35.83
C ARG A 340 12.17 3.77 -34.56
N PHE A 341 12.62 5.02 -34.55
CA PHE A 341 13.28 5.62 -33.38
C PHE A 341 12.35 5.71 -32.16
N VAL A 342 11.09 6.13 -32.34
CA VAL A 342 10.11 6.20 -31.26
C VAL A 342 9.79 4.80 -30.74
N ASN A 343 9.65 3.80 -31.61
CA ASN A 343 9.42 2.42 -31.20
C ASN A 343 10.62 1.86 -30.39
N GLU A 344 11.85 2.12 -30.82
CA GLU A 344 13.06 1.74 -30.06
C GLU A 344 13.08 2.36 -28.66
N GLN A 345 12.66 3.63 -28.52
CA GLN A 345 12.56 4.29 -27.22
C GLN A 345 11.37 3.79 -26.38
N GLU A 346 10.26 3.38 -27.00
CA GLU A 346 9.14 2.74 -26.29
C GLU A 346 9.50 1.36 -25.75
N GLU A 347 10.29 0.58 -26.49
CA GLU A 347 10.88 -0.67 -26.02
C GLU A 347 11.86 -0.40 -24.85
N GLU A 348 12.72 0.63 -24.96
CA GLU A 348 13.60 1.04 -23.86
C GLU A 348 12.83 1.44 -22.60
N LEU A 349 11.72 2.19 -22.74
CA LEU A 349 10.85 2.53 -21.62
C LEU A 349 10.27 1.28 -20.94
N THR A 350 9.89 0.28 -21.73
CA THR A 350 9.33 -0.97 -21.23
C THR A 350 10.37 -1.73 -20.41
N LEU A 351 11.59 -1.84 -20.93
CA LEU A 351 12.73 -2.44 -20.22
C LEU A 351 13.08 -1.68 -18.93
N GLN A 352 13.03 -0.34 -18.94
CA GLN A 352 13.24 0.48 -17.73
C GLN A 352 12.11 0.32 -16.70
N CYS A 353 10.87 0.03 -17.13
CA CYS A 353 9.80 -0.29 -16.20
C CYS A 353 10.03 -1.65 -15.53
N GLU A 354 10.53 -2.64 -16.28
CA GLU A 354 10.90 -3.95 -15.75
C GLU A 354 12.08 -3.84 -14.78
N SER A 355 13.13 -3.07 -15.09
CA SER A 355 14.27 -2.85 -14.19
C SER A 355 13.86 -2.21 -12.86
N VAL A 356 13.00 -1.18 -12.90
CA VAL A 356 12.47 -0.53 -11.69
C VAL A 356 11.64 -1.51 -10.86
N ASN A 357 10.81 -2.35 -11.48
CA ASN A 357 10.02 -3.36 -10.77
C ASN A 357 10.91 -4.42 -10.13
N GLU A 358 11.96 -4.87 -10.81
CA GLU A 358 12.95 -5.81 -10.26
C GLU A 358 13.71 -5.22 -9.09
N LEU A 359 14.15 -3.96 -9.18
CA LEU A 359 14.84 -3.26 -8.08
C LEU A 359 13.91 -3.05 -6.88
N GLN A 360 12.63 -2.75 -7.11
CA GLN A 360 11.62 -2.69 -6.03
C GLN A 360 11.40 -4.05 -5.37
N ALA A 361 11.34 -5.14 -6.15
CA ALA A 361 11.21 -6.49 -5.60
C ALA A 361 12.46 -6.90 -4.79
N LYS A 362 13.65 -6.57 -5.30
CA LYS A 362 14.92 -6.78 -4.58
C LYS A 362 14.99 -5.97 -3.29
N LEU A 363 14.50 -4.73 -3.29
CA LEU A 363 14.42 -3.89 -2.10
C LEU A 363 13.55 -4.53 -0.99
N GLN A 364 12.45 -5.17 -1.36
CA GLN A 364 11.55 -5.84 -0.42
C GLN A 364 12.18 -7.08 0.23
N ALA A 365 13.11 -7.74 -0.46
CA ALA A 365 13.80 -8.94 0.01
C ALA A 365 15.20 -8.66 0.61
N ALA A 366 15.70 -7.43 0.52
CA ALA A 366 17.07 -7.07 0.85
C ALA A 366 17.30 -6.84 2.35
N SER A 367 18.53 -7.13 2.79
CA SER A 367 19.03 -6.82 4.13
C SER A 367 19.34 -5.32 4.31
N GLU A 368 19.40 -4.80 5.55
CA GLU A 368 19.61 -3.37 5.84
C GLU A 368 20.87 -2.77 5.19
N PHE A 369 21.91 -3.59 4.95
CA PHE A 369 23.16 -3.14 4.34
C PHE A 369 23.09 -3.03 2.80
N GLU A 370 22.32 -3.89 2.15
CA GLU A 370 22.12 -3.89 0.69
C GLU A 370 21.05 -2.90 0.24
N ARG A 371 20.14 -2.56 1.16
CA ARG A 371 19.01 -1.66 0.92
C ARG A 371 19.45 -0.28 0.45
N LEU A 372 20.48 0.31 1.06
CA LEU A 372 20.95 1.66 0.68
C LEU A 372 21.47 1.72 -0.77
N GLY A 373 22.17 0.68 -1.23
CA GLY A 373 22.64 0.61 -2.62
C GLY A 373 21.49 0.42 -3.61
N ILE A 374 20.54 -0.45 -3.28
CA ILE A 374 19.35 -0.69 -4.12
C ILE A 374 18.45 0.55 -4.16
N GLU A 375 18.34 1.33 -3.08
CA GLU A 375 17.59 2.60 -3.05
C GLU A 375 18.23 3.66 -3.96
N GLU A 376 19.56 3.72 -4.01
CA GLU A 376 20.30 4.63 -4.92
C GLU A 376 20.10 4.21 -6.39
N GLU A 377 20.29 2.93 -6.71
CA GLU A 377 20.06 2.39 -8.06
C GLU A 377 18.60 2.56 -8.51
N LEU A 378 17.64 2.32 -7.62
CA LEU A 378 16.22 2.51 -7.88
C LEU A 378 15.90 3.96 -8.20
N LYS A 379 16.52 4.90 -7.49
CA LYS A 379 16.31 6.33 -7.72
C LYS A 379 16.85 6.76 -9.08
N ASP A 380 18.05 6.29 -9.46
CA ASP A 380 18.65 6.58 -10.75
C ASP A 380 17.80 6.03 -11.92
N GLU A 381 17.31 4.79 -11.80
CA GLU A 381 16.44 4.18 -12.82
C GLU A 381 15.06 4.85 -12.90
N GLN A 382 14.50 5.30 -11.76
CA GLN A 382 13.27 6.10 -11.75
C GLN A 382 13.44 7.47 -12.42
N GLU A 383 14.59 8.13 -12.22
CA GLU A 383 14.91 9.40 -12.88
C GLU A 383 15.07 9.21 -14.40
N ARG A 384 15.76 8.15 -14.84
CA ARG A 384 15.89 7.79 -16.26
C ARG A 384 14.53 7.54 -16.91
N LYS A 385 13.69 6.72 -16.29
CA LYS A 385 12.32 6.45 -16.75
C LYS A 385 11.52 7.74 -16.90
N LYS A 386 11.56 8.62 -15.88
CA LYS A 386 10.83 9.90 -15.90
C LYS A 386 11.31 10.82 -17.02
N MET A 387 12.61 10.84 -17.30
CA MET A 387 13.16 11.62 -18.41
C MET A 387 12.72 11.04 -19.76
N LEU A 388 12.77 9.72 -19.91
CA LEU A 388 12.41 9.03 -21.14
C LEU A 388 10.91 9.18 -21.47
N ASP A 389 10.03 9.04 -20.47
CA ASP A 389 8.59 9.33 -20.59
C ASP A 389 8.32 10.76 -21.09
N LYS A 390 8.99 11.76 -20.49
CA LYS A 390 8.84 13.16 -20.92
C LYS A 390 9.28 13.38 -22.36
N THR A 391 10.35 12.72 -22.79
CA THR A 391 10.82 12.82 -24.18
C THR A 391 9.89 12.11 -25.17
N LEU A 392 9.37 10.93 -24.82
CA LEU A 392 8.45 10.16 -25.65
C LEU A 392 7.14 10.89 -25.90
N VAL A 393 6.60 11.60 -24.91
CA VAL A 393 5.40 12.44 -25.11
C VAL A 393 5.60 13.48 -26.21
N GLY A 394 6.74 14.18 -26.21
CA GLY A 394 7.08 15.15 -27.25
C GLY A 394 7.34 14.52 -28.62
N GLN A 395 7.99 13.36 -28.65
CA GLN A 395 8.27 12.64 -29.89
C GLN A 395 7.01 12.04 -30.51
N ARG A 396 6.10 11.47 -29.71
CA ARG A 396 4.78 10.99 -30.16
C ARG A 396 3.97 12.12 -30.80
N LYS A 397 3.96 13.30 -30.18
CA LYS A 397 3.34 14.49 -30.76
C LYS A 397 3.97 14.88 -32.10
N THR A 398 5.30 14.84 -32.19
CA THR A 398 6.03 15.17 -33.43
C THR A 398 5.77 14.14 -34.55
N LEU A 399 5.71 12.85 -34.20
CA LEU A 399 5.35 11.76 -35.12
C LEU A 399 3.94 11.98 -35.68
N TRP A 400 3.01 12.36 -34.81
CA TRP A 400 1.63 12.68 -35.19
C TRP A 400 1.55 13.87 -36.15
N GLU A 401 2.21 14.99 -35.84
CA GLU A 401 2.24 16.18 -36.70
C GLU A 401 2.79 15.86 -38.11
N ARG A 402 3.83 15.01 -38.19
CA ARG A 402 4.42 14.59 -39.47
C ARG A 402 3.52 13.63 -40.24
N GLN A 403 2.80 12.75 -39.54
CA GLN A 403 1.83 11.85 -40.15
C GLN A 403 0.67 12.64 -40.77
N GLU A 404 0.18 13.66 -40.06
CA GLU A 404 -0.88 14.54 -40.54
C GLU A 404 -0.46 15.30 -41.80
N ILE A 405 0.75 15.88 -41.81
CA ILE A 405 1.32 16.53 -43.00
C ILE A 405 1.36 15.53 -44.17
N LEU A 406 1.90 14.33 -43.97
CA LEU A 406 1.96 13.31 -45.02
C LEU A 406 0.57 12.94 -45.57
N LEU A 407 -0.44 12.81 -44.70
CA LEU A 407 -1.81 12.50 -45.11
C LEU A 407 -2.42 13.62 -45.95
N GLN A 408 -2.17 14.89 -45.62
CA GLN A 408 -2.61 16.04 -46.41
C GLN A 408 -1.97 16.03 -47.80
N HIS A 409 -0.66 15.79 -47.90
CA HIS A 409 0.04 15.66 -49.19
C HIS A 409 -0.46 14.47 -50.01
N LEU A 410 -0.74 13.32 -49.38
CA LEU A 410 -1.34 12.15 -50.05
C LEU A 410 -2.76 12.42 -50.54
N ARG A 411 -3.56 13.17 -49.80
CA ARG A 411 -4.93 13.56 -50.20
C ARG A 411 -4.90 14.44 -51.46
N VAL A 412 -4.01 15.44 -51.49
CA VAL A 412 -3.81 16.29 -52.68
C VAL A 412 -3.29 15.48 -53.86
N LEU A 413 -2.30 14.60 -53.64
CA LEU A 413 -1.77 13.73 -54.68
C LEU A 413 -2.85 12.81 -55.28
N ARG A 414 -3.68 12.16 -54.44
CA ARG A 414 -4.76 11.27 -54.87
C ARG A 414 -5.86 12.01 -55.63
N ARG A 415 -6.25 13.21 -55.18
CA ARG A 415 -7.20 14.09 -55.90
C ARG A 415 -6.68 14.43 -57.30
N ARG A 416 -5.38 14.76 -57.43
CA ARG A 416 -4.74 15.09 -58.72
C ARG A 416 -4.48 13.90 -59.63
N GLN A 417 -4.35 12.70 -59.08
CA GLN A 417 -4.29 11.44 -59.82
C GLN A 417 -5.68 10.94 -60.28
N GLY A 418 -6.75 11.69 -60.01
CA GLY A 418 -8.11 11.38 -60.48
C GLY A 418 -8.84 10.31 -59.67
N ILE A 419 -8.37 9.99 -58.47
CA ILE A 419 -9.04 9.08 -57.53
C ILE A 419 -10.03 9.91 -56.71
N LEU A 420 -11.27 10.02 -57.19
CA LEU A 420 -12.38 10.60 -56.43
C LEU A 420 -12.81 9.59 -55.36
N GLU A 421 -12.55 9.88 -54.08
CA GLU A 421 -13.27 9.23 -52.99
C GLU A 421 -14.73 9.71 -53.03
N PRO A 422 -15.73 8.81 -52.85
CA PRO A 422 -17.12 9.23 -52.85
C PRO A 422 -17.31 10.25 -51.72
N GLU A 423 -17.81 11.43 -52.07
CA GLU A 423 -18.32 12.41 -51.11
C GLU A 423 -19.40 11.71 -50.29
N GLN A 424 -19.02 11.20 -49.11
CA GLN A 424 -19.99 10.95 -48.08
C GLN A 424 -20.56 12.32 -47.76
N GLN A 425 -21.86 12.52 -47.98
CA GLN A 425 -22.61 13.56 -47.29
C GLN A 425 -22.54 13.23 -45.80
N VAL A 426 -21.43 13.63 -45.18
CA VAL A 426 -21.22 13.49 -43.74
C VAL A 426 -22.04 14.60 -43.12
N THR A 427 -23.09 14.22 -42.40
CA THR A 427 -23.64 15.08 -41.35
C THR A 427 -22.45 15.48 -40.48
N GLN A 428 -22.12 16.76 -40.54
CA GLN A 428 -20.95 17.35 -39.90
C GLN A 428 -21.13 17.23 -38.37
N ILE A 429 -20.69 16.11 -37.76
CA ILE A 429 -20.83 15.90 -36.32
C ILE A 429 -19.66 16.64 -35.68
N ASN A 430 -19.93 17.85 -35.23
CA ASN A 430 -18.95 18.66 -34.53
C ASN A 430 -18.56 17.98 -33.20
N LEU A 431 -17.35 17.41 -33.14
CA LEU A 431 -16.78 16.76 -31.96
C LEU A 431 -16.07 17.73 -31.01
N THR A 432 -15.90 18.99 -31.38
CA THR A 432 -15.30 20.06 -30.55
C THR A 432 -15.92 20.20 -29.16
N PRO A 433 -17.27 20.15 -28.97
CA PRO A 433 -17.84 20.19 -27.62
C PRO A 433 -17.42 18.99 -26.75
N LEU A 434 -17.24 17.81 -27.33
CA LEU A 434 -16.79 16.62 -26.60
C LEU A 434 -15.29 16.70 -26.26
N LEU A 435 -14.47 17.26 -27.16
CA LEU A 435 -13.06 17.51 -26.89
C LEU A 435 -12.87 18.54 -25.78
N ASN A 436 -13.60 19.65 -25.82
CA ASN A 436 -13.58 20.66 -24.75
C ASN A 436 -14.04 20.08 -23.41
N GLN A 437 -15.07 19.22 -23.43
CA GLN A 437 -15.56 18.56 -22.22
C GLN A 437 -14.53 17.56 -21.66
N LEU A 438 -13.79 16.85 -22.51
CA LEU A 438 -12.70 15.97 -22.09
C LEU A 438 -11.47 16.73 -21.61
N GLU A 439 -11.16 17.88 -22.19
CA GLU A 439 -10.07 18.75 -21.74
C GLU A 439 -10.41 19.37 -20.36
N GLU A 440 -11.67 19.78 -20.17
CA GLU A 440 -12.18 20.21 -18.86
C GLU A 440 -12.12 19.09 -17.83
N GLN A 441 -12.56 17.86 -18.19
CA GLN A 441 -12.42 16.69 -17.32
C GLN A 441 -10.97 16.37 -16.98
N GLN A 442 -10.07 16.41 -17.96
CA GLN A 442 -8.64 16.19 -17.75
C GLN A 442 -8.07 17.21 -16.76
N ASN A 443 -8.36 18.50 -16.95
CA ASN A 443 -7.89 19.55 -16.06
C ASN A 443 -8.42 19.37 -14.63
N ASN A 444 -9.70 19.01 -14.47
CA ASN A 444 -10.29 18.75 -13.16
C ASN A 444 -9.63 17.53 -12.48
N THR A 445 -9.49 16.41 -13.20
CA THR A 445 -8.84 15.20 -12.67
C THR A 445 -7.35 15.43 -12.36
N GLU A 446 -6.67 16.30 -13.11
CA GLU A 446 -5.27 16.64 -12.86
C GLU A 446 -5.12 17.57 -11.64
N GLN A 447 -6.09 18.44 -11.36
CA GLN A 447 -6.18 19.18 -10.10
C GLN A 447 -6.43 18.25 -8.91
N GLU A 448 -7.42 17.34 -9.02
CA GLU A 448 -7.69 16.33 -7.98
C GLU A 448 -6.44 15.48 -7.68
N ARG A 449 -5.67 15.10 -8.70
CA ARG A 449 -4.38 14.42 -8.52
C ARG A 449 -3.42 15.24 -7.67
N GLN A 450 -3.24 16.52 -7.99
CA GLN A 450 -2.31 17.40 -7.25
C GLN A 450 -2.73 17.58 -5.80
N GLU A 451 -4.04 17.72 -5.53
CA GLU A 451 -4.57 17.80 -4.17
C GLU A 451 -4.26 16.52 -3.38
N VAL A 452 -4.53 15.34 -3.96
CA VAL A 452 -4.23 14.05 -3.32
C VAL A 452 -2.72 13.85 -3.12
N GLU A 453 -1.87 14.28 -4.06
CA GLU A 453 -0.40 14.24 -3.92
C GLU A 453 0.09 15.07 -2.73
N LEU A 454 -0.42 16.30 -2.59
CA LEU A 454 -0.10 17.18 -1.46
C LEU A 454 -0.56 16.60 -0.13
N GLU A 455 -1.77 16.03 -0.09
CA GLU A 455 -2.28 15.35 1.10
C GLU A 455 -1.42 14.14 1.48
N ILE A 456 -0.99 13.32 0.51
CA ILE A 456 -0.09 12.19 0.75
C ILE A 456 1.24 12.69 1.33
N GLU A 457 1.84 13.75 0.78
CA GLU A 457 3.10 14.30 1.29
C GLU A 457 2.95 14.79 2.75
N ASN A 458 1.86 15.49 3.05
CA ASN A 458 1.57 15.95 4.41
C ASN A 458 1.37 14.78 5.38
N LEU A 459 0.64 13.74 4.97
CA LEU A 459 0.44 12.54 5.78
C LEU A 459 1.76 11.78 6.01
N GLN A 460 2.63 11.69 5.00
CA GLN A 460 3.94 11.07 5.14
C GLN A 460 4.80 11.79 6.20
N LYS A 461 4.79 13.13 6.19
CA LYS A 461 5.46 13.95 7.22
C LYS A 461 4.89 13.69 8.61
N ASN A 462 3.56 13.64 8.74
CA ASN A 462 2.89 13.37 10.01
C ASN A 462 3.20 11.95 10.54
N ILE A 463 3.20 10.94 9.66
CA ILE A 463 3.58 9.57 10.02
C ILE A 463 5.02 9.52 10.52
N GLN A 464 5.94 10.22 9.86
CA GLN A 464 7.33 10.27 10.29
C GLN A 464 7.46 10.90 11.68
N GLN A 465 6.77 12.02 11.93
CA GLN A 465 6.75 12.65 13.25
C GLN A 465 6.14 11.75 14.34
N LEU A 466 5.04 11.06 14.03
CA LEU A 466 4.42 10.09 14.95
C LEU A 466 5.37 8.92 15.25
N LYS A 467 6.06 8.42 14.23
CA LYS A 467 7.05 7.34 14.39
C LYS A 467 8.20 7.78 15.30
N ASP A 468 8.72 8.98 15.10
CA ASP A 468 9.81 9.53 15.93
C ASP A 468 9.35 9.74 17.38
N MET A 469 8.13 10.24 17.59
CA MET A 469 7.51 10.39 18.91
C MET A 469 7.31 9.03 19.60
N ILE A 470 6.80 8.02 18.89
CA ILE A 470 6.61 6.65 19.41
C ILE A 470 7.95 6.05 19.83
N ASN A 471 8.99 6.19 19.00
CA ASN A 471 10.32 5.69 19.32
C ASN A 471 10.89 6.35 20.59
N GLN A 472 10.74 7.67 20.73
CA GLN A 472 11.13 8.39 21.93
C GLN A 472 10.38 7.90 23.17
N GLN A 473 9.05 7.75 23.08
CA GLN A 473 8.23 7.26 24.19
C GLN A 473 8.57 5.82 24.60
N ILE A 474 8.91 4.95 23.64
CA ILE A 474 9.39 3.58 23.94
C ILE A 474 10.70 3.65 24.73
N THR A 475 11.66 4.47 24.30
CA THR A 475 12.93 4.61 25.02
C THR A 475 12.75 5.19 26.42
N ASP A 476 11.88 6.20 26.57
CA ASP A 476 11.57 6.82 27.86
C ASP A 476 10.89 5.84 28.81
N GLN A 477 9.96 5.02 28.31
CA GLN A 477 9.34 3.96 29.11
C GLN A 477 10.36 2.94 29.59
N GLN A 478 11.22 2.43 28.71
CA GLN A 478 12.25 1.45 29.09
C GLN A 478 13.20 1.99 30.16
N ASN A 479 13.58 3.27 30.07
CA ASN A 479 14.40 3.91 31.08
C ASN A 479 13.65 4.03 32.41
N ARG A 480 12.39 4.47 32.40
CA ARG A 480 11.57 4.56 33.63
C ARG A 480 11.30 3.20 34.26
N GLU A 481 11.11 2.14 33.47
CA GLU A 481 10.96 0.77 33.98
C GLU A 481 12.21 0.32 34.74
N ARG A 482 13.39 0.52 34.14
CA ARG A 482 14.68 0.20 34.79
C ARG A 482 14.90 1.01 36.07
N ASP A 483 14.58 2.30 36.06
CA ASP A 483 14.70 3.15 37.24
C ASP A 483 13.77 2.69 38.37
N ILE A 484 12.53 2.32 38.03
CA ILE A 484 11.56 1.78 38.98
C ILE A 484 12.00 0.41 39.52
N GLU A 485 12.58 -0.46 38.70
CA GLU A 485 13.13 -1.75 39.14
C GLU A 485 14.28 -1.55 40.14
N GLN A 486 15.23 -0.66 39.84
CA GLN A 486 16.33 -0.34 40.76
C GLN A 486 15.82 0.24 42.09
N GLN A 487 14.84 1.12 42.06
CA GLN A 487 14.23 1.67 43.28
C GLN A 487 13.48 0.60 44.08
N GLN A 488 12.83 -0.35 43.41
CA GLN A 488 12.17 -1.48 44.09
C GLN A 488 13.17 -2.39 44.78
N GLU A 489 14.31 -2.69 44.16
CA GLU A 489 15.38 -3.47 44.80
C GLU A 489 15.93 -2.75 46.04
N GLN A 490 16.20 -1.45 45.94
CA GLN A 490 16.65 -0.64 47.07
C GLN A 490 15.61 -0.60 48.19
N TRP A 491 14.32 -0.49 47.85
CA TRP A 491 13.23 -0.52 48.80
C TRP A 491 13.12 -1.89 49.50
N GLN A 492 13.27 -2.99 48.76
CA GLN A 492 13.30 -4.34 49.32
C GLN A 492 14.48 -4.52 50.30
N GLN A 493 15.66 -4.04 49.95
CA GLN A 493 16.82 -4.08 50.86
C GLN A 493 16.56 -3.26 52.13
N ALA A 494 16.04 -2.04 52.00
CA ALA A 494 15.71 -1.20 53.15
C ALA A 494 14.64 -1.83 54.05
N THR A 495 13.63 -2.49 53.49
CA THR A 495 12.61 -3.20 54.29
C THR A 495 13.21 -4.37 55.07
N VAL A 496 14.16 -5.12 54.48
CA VAL A 496 14.90 -6.17 55.20
C VAL A 496 15.71 -5.57 56.35
N GLU A 497 16.47 -4.50 56.12
CA GLU A 497 17.21 -3.80 57.18
C GLU A 497 16.30 -3.31 58.32
N LEU A 498 15.12 -2.76 57.98
CA LEU A 498 14.13 -2.35 58.97
C LEU A 498 13.62 -3.55 59.78
N THR A 499 13.37 -4.71 59.16
CA THR A 499 12.96 -5.91 59.90
C THR A 499 14.03 -6.39 60.87
N GLN A 500 15.31 -6.32 60.48
CA GLN A 500 16.43 -6.64 61.35
C GLN A 500 16.50 -5.67 62.53
N LEU A 501 16.46 -4.35 62.28
CA LEU A 501 16.45 -3.33 63.34
C LEU A 501 15.27 -3.49 64.31
N ARG A 502 14.07 -3.80 63.80
CA ARG A 502 12.90 -4.11 64.65
C ARG A 502 13.09 -5.36 65.49
N SER A 503 13.73 -6.39 64.93
CA SER A 503 14.04 -7.62 65.69
C SER A 503 15.05 -7.35 66.81
N GLU A 504 16.11 -6.57 66.53
CA GLU A 504 17.07 -6.13 67.55
C GLU A 504 16.39 -5.31 68.65
N LEU A 505 15.53 -4.37 68.26
CA LEU A 505 14.80 -3.51 69.20
C LEU A 505 13.91 -4.35 70.14
N LYS A 506 13.19 -5.35 69.62
CA LYS A 506 12.41 -6.30 70.44
C LYS A 506 13.30 -7.06 71.43
N LEU A 507 14.47 -7.53 71.01
CA LEU A 507 15.41 -8.20 71.91
C LEU A 507 15.88 -7.27 73.03
N TYR A 508 16.18 -6.00 72.74
CA TYR A 508 16.54 -5.01 73.76
C TYR A 508 15.38 -4.71 74.72
N GLN A 509 14.14 -4.63 74.22
CA GLN A 509 12.94 -4.46 75.06
C GLN A 509 12.76 -5.64 76.03
N GLU A 510 12.87 -6.87 75.53
CA GLU A 510 12.74 -8.09 76.33
C GLU A 510 13.85 -8.22 77.40
N ILE A 511 15.05 -7.69 77.13
CA ILE A 511 16.15 -7.67 78.11
C ILE A 511 15.91 -6.61 79.19
N ILE A 512 15.44 -5.42 78.84
CA ILE A 512 15.33 -4.27 79.77
C ILE A 512 14.16 -4.41 80.75
N GLU A 513 13.06 -5.04 80.35
CA GLU A 513 11.86 -5.23 81.18
C GLU A 513 12.13 -5.95 82.51
N PRO A 514 12.82 -7.11 82.56
CA PRO A 514 13.18 -7.77 83.82
C PRO A 514 14.20 -6.99 84.67
N PHE A 515 15.06 -6.16 84.07
CA PHE A 515 15.95 -5.28 84.85
C PHE A 515 15.18 -4.18 85.59
N LYS A 516 14.10 -3.65 85.00
CA LYS A 516 13.21 -2.68 85.64
C LYS A 516 12.49 -3.31 86.84
N ASP A 517 12.04 -4.55 86.71
CA ASP A 517 11.40 -5.30 87.79
C ASP A 517 12.37 -5.65 88.92
N ASN A 518 13.63 -5.97 88.58
CA ASN A 518 14.65 -6.25 89.57
C ASN A 518 15.11 -4.98 90.30
N LEU A 519 15.28 -3.85 89.60
CA LEU A 519 15.63 -2.57 90.22
C LEU A 519 14.55 -2.07 91.17
N SER A 520 13.27 -2.22 90.80
CA SER A 520 12.15 -1.85 91.67
C SER A 520 12.03 -2.73 92.91
N ARG A 521 12.30 -4.05 92.78
CA ARG A 521 12.40 -4.95 93.95
C ARG A 521 13.57 -4.59 94.87
N ILE A 522 14.74 -4.29 94.30
CA ILE A 522 15.93 -3.93 95.08
C ILE A 522 15.72 -2.57 95.76
N SER A 523 15.10 -1.59 95.10
CA SER A 523 14.76 -0.31 95.73
C SER A 523 13.76 -0.49 96.87
N GLN A 524 12.75 -1.34 96.69
CA GLN A 524 11.76 -1.65 97.72
C GLN A 524 12.43 -2.34 98.94
N ASN A 525 13.32 -3.30 98.71
CA ASN A 525 14.09 -3.94 99.77
C ASN A 525 15.01 -2.96 100.50
N LEU A 526 15.63 -2.00 99.79
CA LEU A 526 16.46 -0.97 100.41
C LEU A 526 15.63 0.05 101.20
N GLU A 527 14.43 0.41 100.75
CA GLU A 527 13.49 1.23 101.52
C GLU A 527 13.07 0.51 102.81
N GLU A 528 12.74 -0.78 102.74
CA GLU A 528 12.43 -1.60 103.92
C GLU A 528 13.61 -1.69 104.91
N PHE A 529 14.84 -1.88 104.41
CA PHE A 529 16.05 -1.88 105.23
C PHE A 529 16.39 -0.49 105.82
N SER A 530 16.13 0.60 105.09
CA SER A 530 16.30 1.96 105.61
C SER A 530 15.28 2.28 106.71
N GLY A 531 14.07 1.72 106.62
CA GLY A 531 13.03 1.80 107.64
C GLY A 531 13.38 1.05 108.94
N TRP A 532 14.33 0.11 108.90
CA TRP A 532 14.85 -0.55 110.11
C TRP A 532 15.93 0.25 110.84
N PHE A 533 16.52 1.27 110.20
CA PHE A 533 17.58 2.11 110.78
C PHE A 533 17.16 3.55 111.11
N ASN A 534 15.94 3.96 110.76
CA ASN A 534 15.31 5.17 111.29
C ASN A 534 14.21 4.79 112.30
N PRO A 535 14.33 5.18 113.59
CA PRO A 535 13.37 4.82 114.64
C PRO A 535 11.98 5.42 114.48
#